data_AF-A0A1Q7AP68-F1
#
_entry.id   AF-A0A1Q7AP68-F1
#
_cell.length_a   1.000
_cell.length_b   1.000
_cell.length_c   1.000
_cell.angle_alpha   90.00
_cell.angle_beta   90.00
_cell.angle_gamma   90.00
#
_symmetry.space_group_name_H-M   'P 1'
#
loop_
_entity.id
_entity.type
_entity.pdbx_description
1 polymer ?
#
loop_
_entity_poly.entity_id
_entity_poly.type
_entity_poly.pdbx_seq_one_letter_code
_entity_poly.pdbx_strand_id
1 'polypeptide(L)'
;MTTTAAGQFVRGDGAEVPRVLLDAAERTAVGDLAELVLGEDPGRPVEDRLDRVALYAHELPPRLRAVLTGFRLTGRPFGGLVLSGLPFNEAALGVTPLSYAERSDGREATQATAVLLLIGSLLGDPFSYLSQSKGRLVLDVFPVAGHEWDQLGSSSATKLEWHNEDAFHPMRADWIMLFCLRNRDGVATTFAPIQDVRLDPATRDVLFEDRFVILPDESHTAAFNAGTTGVDDGDAVRRAFAQIAEMSSAPPRTPILSGDPEAPYVRIDPAFMQRDLGDPVAERALDTVITAI
;
A
#
# COMPACT_ATOMS: atom_id res chain seq x y z
N MET A 1 -25.84 -1.45 -32.91
CA MET A 1 -24.77 -2.18 -32.18
C MET A 1 -24.05 -1.16 -31.32
N THR A 2 -24.62 -0.90 -30.15
CA THR A 2 -24.09 -0.01 -29.13
C THR A 2 -23.54 -0.89 -28.03
N THR A 3 -22.25 -0.70 -27.77
CA THR A 3 -21.38 -1.44 -26.87
C THR A 3 -21.97 -1.49 -25.46
N THR A 4 -22.02 -2.71 -24.92
CA THR A 4 -22.43 -3.05 -23.56
C THR A 4 -21.64 -2.21 -22.55
N ALA A 5 -22.35 -1.58 -21.61
CA ALA A 5 -21.79 -0.71 -20.60
C ALA A 5 -20.69 -1.43 -19.80
N ALA A 6 -19.50 -0.85 -19.80
CA ALA A 6 -18.43 -1.17 -18.85
C ALA A 6 -18.95 -0.98 -17.42
N GLY A 7 -18.49 -1.83 -16.50
CA GLY A 7 -19.01 -2.01 -15.14
C GLY A 7 -19.48 -0.72 -14.46
N GLN A 8 -20.72 -0.73 -14.00
CA GLN A 8 -21.31 0.38 -13.25
C GLN A 8 -20.55 0.56 -11.93
N PHE A 9 -19.92 1.72 -11.77
CA PHE A 9 -19.58 2.26 -10.46
C PHE A 9 -20.88 2.71 -9.80
N VAL A 10 -21.18 2.21 -8.60
CA VAL A 10 -22.27 2.77 -7.79
C VAL A 10 -21.70 4.02 -7.12
N ARG A 11 -22.16 5.20 -7.55
CA ARG A 11 -21.92 6.45 -6.84
C ARG A 11 -23.19 6.77 -6.05
N GLY A 12 -23.17 6.59 -4.73
CA GLY A 12 -24.18 7.13 -3.83
C GLY A 12 -23.95 8.64 -3.59
N ASP A 13 -25.04 9.39 -3.47
CA ASP A 13 -25.04 10.84 -3.26
C ASP A 13 -24.30 11.20 -1.94
N GLY A 14 -23.14 11.87 -2.03
CA GLY A 14 -22.38 12.34 -0.86
C GLY A 14 -20.90 11.91 -0.75
N ALA A 15 -20.27 11.57 -1.89
CA ALA A 15 -18.85 11.21 -2.06
C ALA A 15 -18.40 9.88 -1.43
N GLU A 16 -19.01 8.77 -1.86
CA GLU A 16 -18.48 7.43 -1.57
C GLU A 16 -17.19 7.12 -2.36
N VAL A 17 -16.25 6.45 -1.69
CA VAL A 17 -15.03 5.87 -2.28
C VAL A 17 -15.40 4.97 -3.47
N PRO A 18 -14.74 5.10 -4.62
CA PRO A 18 -15.03 4.26 -5.77
C PRO A 18 -14.96 2.78 -5.42
N ARG A 19 -16.05 2.04 -5.70
CA ARG A 19 -16.21 0.66 -5.26
C ARG A 19 -16.67 -0.26 -6.38
N VAL A 20 -16.12 -1.46 -6.38
CA VAL A 20 -16.55 -2.60 -7.20
C VAL A 20 -17.00 -3.71 -6.25
N LEU A 21 -18.29 -3.99 -6.23
CA LEU A 21 -18.83 -5.16 -5.55
C LEU A 21 -18.77 -6.36 -6.49
N LEU A 22 -18.15 -7.45 -6.06
CA LEU A 22 -18.18 -8.73 -6.77
C LEU A 22 -19.56 -9.37 -6.60
N ASP A 23 -20.14 -9.84 -7.70
CA ASP A 23 -21.31 -10.69 -7.64
C ASP A 23 -20.96 -12.10 -7.14
N ALA A 24 -21.98 -12.94 -6.95
CA ALA A 24 -21.78 -14.29 -6.43
C ALA A 24 -20.90 -15.17 -7.35
N ALA A 25 -21.06 -15.04 -8.67
CA ALA A 25 -20.30 -15.84 -9.63
C ALA A 25 -18.84 -15.37 -9.68
N GLU A 26 -18.61 -14.06 -9.64
CA GLU A 26 -17.28 -13.47 -9.58
C GLU A 26 -16.56 -13.86 -8.29
N ARG A 27 -17.24 -13.80 -7.14
CA ARG A 27 -16.69 -14.24 -5.85
C ARG A 27 -16.28 -15.71 -5.90
N THR A 28 -17.15 -16.59 -6.42
CA THR A 28 -16.84 -18.01 -6.58
C THR A 28 -15.63 -18.21 -7.49
N ALA A 29 -15.59 -17.56 -8.64
CA ALA A 29 -14.46 -17.68 -9.58
C ALA A 29 -13.13 -17.23 -8.98
N VAL A 30 -13.11 -16.12 -8.22
CA VAL A 30 -11.91 -15.67 -7.49
C VAL A 30 -11.49 -16.70 -6.43
N GLY A 31 -12.47 -17.28 -5.72
CA GLY A 31 -12.23 -18.30 -4.71
C GLY A 31 -11.62 -19.57 -5.32
N ASP A 32 -12.19 -20.05 -6.42
CA ASP A 32 -11.72 -21.23 -7.13
C ASP A 32 -10.29 -21.04 -7.67
N LEU A 33 -9.95 -19.84 -8.17
CA LEU A 33 -8.58 -19.51 -8.60
C LEU A 33 -7.60 -19.48 -7.43
N ALA A 34 -8.00 -18.94 -6.28
CA ALA A 34 -7.17 -18.99 -5.07
C ALA A 34 -6.93 -20.44 -4.63
N GLU A 35 -7.95 -21.31 -4.72
CA GLU A 35 -7.81 -22.75 -4.43
C GLU A 35 -6.87 -23.46 -5.40
N LEU A 36 -6.89 -23.10 -6.69
CA LEU A 36 -5.93 -23.62 -7.66
C LEU A 36 -4.50 -23.21 -7.31
N VAL A 37 -4.28 -21.95 -6.95
CA VAL A 37 -2.97 -21.46 -6.47
C VAL A 37 -2.54 -22.21 -5.22
N LEU A 38 -3.43 -22.41 -4.24
CA LEU A 38 -3.13 -23.13 -3.01
C LEU A 38 -2.79 -24.61 -3.26
N GLY A 39 -3.48 -25.26 -4.20
CA GLY A 39 -3.31 -26.67 -4.51
C GLY A 39 -2.06 -26.99 -5.35
N GLU A 40 -1.55 -26.03 -6.11
CA GLU A 40 -0.37 -26.23 -6.97
C GLU A 40 0.95 -26.02 -6.21
N ASP A 41 1.67 -27.09 -5.89
CA ASP A 41 2.89 -27.04 -5.06
C ASP A 41 2.64 -26.49 -3.64
N PRO A 42 1.81 -27.20 -2.82
CA PRO A 42 1.38 -26.71 -1.50
C PRO A 42 2.52 -26.64 -0.48
N GLY A 43 3.68 -27.23 -0.77
CA GLY A 43 4.87 -27.14 0.09
C GLY A 43 5.64 -25.83 -0.05
N ARG A 44 5.30 -25.01 -1.06
CA ARG A 44 5.97 -23.75 -1.37
C ARG A 44 5.06 -22.56 -1.03
N PRO A 45 5.56 -21.51 -0.35
CA PRO A 45 4.79 -20.28 -0.09
C PRO A 45 4.16 -19.69 -1.36
N VAL A 46 3.02 -19.01 -1.22
CA VAL A 46 2.34 -18.37 -2.38
C VAL A 46 3.23 -17.27 -2.97
N GLU A 47 3.91 -16.55 -2.10
CA GLU A 47 4.82 -15.44 -2.38
C GLU A 47 6.03 -15.87 -3.22
N ASP A 48 6.38 -17.15 -3.19
CA ASP A 48 7.46 -17.70 -4.01
C ASP A 48 6.96 -18.15 -5.40
N ARG A 49 5.65 -18.20 -5.61
CA ARG A 49 5.00 -18.74 -6.84
C ARG A 49 4.43 -17.64 -7.74
N LEU A 50 5.05 -16.46 -7.75
CA LEU A 50 4.53 -15.27 -8.45
C LEU A 50 4.34 -15.47 -9.95
N ASP A 51 5.18 -16.28 -10.59
CA ASP A 51 5.05 -16.65 -12.00
C ASP A 51 3.73 -17.37 -12.28
N ARG A 52 3.34 -18.30 -11.39
CA ARG A 52 2.09 -19.04 -11.48
C ARG A 52 0.89 -18.17 -11.11
N VAL A 53 1.01 -17.37 -10.06
CA VAL A 53 -0.03 -16.42 -9.64
C VAL A 53 -0.35 -15.43 -10.76
N ALA A 54 0.67 -14.87 -11.42
CA ALA A 54 0.49 -13.95 -12.53
C ALA A 54 -0.23 -14.60 -13.72
N LEU A 55 0.06 -15.87 -14.03
CA LEU A 55 -0.66 -16.61 -15.07
C LEU A 55 -2.13 -16.81 -14.71
N TYR A 56 -2.44 -17.24 -13.48
CA TYR A 56 -3.82 -17.43 -13.03
C TYR A 56 -4.60 -16.11 -12.92
N ALA A 57 -3.93 -14.98 -12.69
CA ALA A 57 -4.59 -13.67 -12.67
C ALA A 57 -5.27 -13.35 -14.02
N HIS A 58 -4.82 -13.92 -15.14
CA HIS A 58 -5.49 -13.76 -16.44
C HIS A 58 -6.86 -14.45 -16.54
N GLU A 59 -7.13 -15.41 -15.67
CA GLU A 59 -8.40 -16.15 -15.59
C GLU A 59 -9.40 -15.48 -14.63
N LEU A 60 -9.01 -14.40 -13.93
CA LEU A 60 -9.93 -13.62 -13.10
C LEU A 60 -11.15 -13.14 -13.92
N PRO A 61 -12.30 -12.88 -13.26
CA PRO A 61 -13.51 -12.47 -13.96
C PRO A 61 -13.27 -11.30 -14.94
N PRO A 62 -13.77 -11.37 -16.20
CA PRO A 62 -13.48 -10.36 -17.22
C PRO A 62 -13.79 -8.92 -16.80
N ARG A 63 -14.86 -8.71 -16.02
CA ARG A 63 -15.24 -7.39 -15.51
C ARG A 63 -14.20 -6.86 -14.51
N LEU A 64 -13.74 -7.69 -13.58
CA LEU A 64 -12.71 -7.34 -12.61
C LEU A 64 -11.40 -6.98 -13.33
N ARG A 65 -10.97 -7.80 -14.31
CA ARG A 65 -9.80 -7.53 -15.14
C ARG A 65 -9.91 -6.20 -15.90
N ALA A 66 -11.06 -5.93 -16.50
CA ALA A 66 -11.29 -4.68 -17.24
C ALA A 66 -11.21 -3.45 -16.33
N VAL A 67 -11.80 -3.51 -15.13
CA VAL A 67 -11.75 -2.41 -14.16
C VAL A 67 -10.32 -2.16 -13.68
N LEU A 68 -9.60 -3.21 -13.25
CA LEU A 68 -8.22 -3.08 -12.75
C LEU A 68 -7.25 -2.62 -13.85
N THR A 69 -7.44 -3.10 -15.08
CA THR A 69 -6.65 -2.62 -16.23
C THR A 69 -6.91 -1.14 -16.49
N GLY A 70 -8.18 -0.71 -16.47
CA GLY A 70 -8.54 0.70 -16.62
C GLY A 70 -7.95 1.56 -15.51
N PHE A 71 -8.03 1.10 -14.25
CA PHE A 71 -7.45 1.76 -13.09
C PHE A 71 -5.93 1.92 -13.23
N ARG A 72 -5.20 0.84 -13.53
CA ARG A 72 -3.75 0.85 -13.76
C ARG A 72 -3.33 1.83 -14.86
N LEU A 73 -4.02 1.80 -16.01
CA LEU A 73 -3.63 2.59 -17.18
C LEU A 73 -3.98 4.08 -17.08
N THR A 74 -4.95 4.44 -16.24
CA THR A 74 -5.46 5.83 -16.18
C THR A 74 -5.22 6.51 -14.84
N GLY A 75 -4.88 5.75 -13.79
CA GLY A 75 -4.90 6.22 -12.40
C GLY A 75 -6.30 6.59 -11.90
N ARG A 76 -7.36 6.30 -12.69
CA ARG A 76 -8.73 6.68 -12.37
C ARG A 76 -9.56 5.47 -11.92
N PRO A 77 -10.39 5.63 -10.90
CA PRO A 77 -10.61 6.87 -10.14
C PRO A 77 -9.40 7.23 -9.25
N PHE A 78 -9.14 8.52 -9.04
CA PHE A 78 -7.97 8.96 -8.27
C PHE A 78 -8.06 8.56 -6.78
N GLY A 79 -6.91 8.44 -6.14
CA GLY A 79 -6.77 8.08 -4.72
C GLY A 79 -6.88 6.59 -4.44
N GLY A 80 -7.87 5.89 -4.98
CA GLY A 80 -7.99 4.45 -4.77
C GLY A 80 -9.27 3.81 -5.30
N LEU A 81 -9.30 2.48 -5.22
CA LEU A 81 -10.42 1.64 -5.64
C LEU A 81 -10.67 0.55 -4.58
N VAL A 82 -11.92 0.46 -4.10
CA VAL A 82 -12.33 -0.58 -3.14
C VAL A 82 -12.95 -1.75 -3.88
N LEU A 83 -12.37 -2.94 -3.71
CA LEU A 83 -13.00 -4.20 -4.11
C LEU A 83 -13.76 -4.77 -2.91
N SER A 84 -15.04 -5.06 -3.09
CA SER A 84 -15.91 -5.59 -2.04
C SER A 84 -16.45 -6.96 -2.42
N GLY A 85 -16.68 -7.81 -1.42
CA GLY A 85 -17.22 -9.14 -1.63
C GLY A 85 -16.21 -10.16 -2.12
N LEU A 86 -14.92 -9.97 -1.79
CA LEU A 86 -13.89 -10.98 -2.00
C LEU A 86 -14.18 -12.27 -1.21
N PRO A 87 -13.75 -13.44 -1.70
CA PRO A 87 -13.91 -14.71 -1.00
C PRO A 87 -12.99 -14.74 0.23
N PHE A 88 -13.59 -14.72 1.42
CA PHE A 88 -12.86 -14.81 2.68
C PHE A 88 -13.79 -15.34 3.80
N ASN A 89 -13.25 -16.19 4.67
CA ASN A 89 -13.98 -16.78 5.78
C ASN A 89 -13.37 -16.34 7.12
N GLU A 90 -13.84 -15.21 7.68
CA GLU A 90 -13.32 -14.69 8.95
C GLU A 90 -13.47 -15.69 10.11
N ALA A 91 -14.52 -16.52 10.11
CA ALA A 91 -14.78 -17.47 11.18
C ALA A 91 -13.71 -18.56 11.28
N ALA A 92 -13.00 -18.85 10.19
CA ALA A 92 -11.93 -19.85 10.14
C ALA A 92 -10.51 -19.24 10.22
N LEU A 93 -10.36 -17.91 10.17
CA LEU A 93 -9.06 -17.21 10.25
C LEU A 93 -8.29 -17.48 11.54
N GLY A 94 -8.99 -17.77 12.65
CA GLY A 94 -8.38 -17.83 13.98
C GLY A 94 -8.18 -16.45 14.60
N VAL A 95 -7.32 -16.38 15.62
CA VAL A 95 -7.04 -15.14 16.37
C VAL A 95 -6.07 -14.24 15.61
N THR A 96 -6.20 -12.92 15.79
CA THR A 96 -5.20 -11.97 15.30
C THR A 96 -3.90 -12.19 16.10
N PRO A 97 -2.72 -12.27 15.44
CA PRO A 97 -1.43 -12.36 16.14
C PRO A 97 -1.19 -11.19 17.10
N LEU A 98 -0.38 -11.40 18.13
CA LEU A 98 -0.08 -10.40 19.15
C LEU A 98 1.31 -9.75 19.00
N SER A 99 2.16 -10.31 18.14
CA SER A 99 3.50 -9.78 17.88
C SER A 99 3.93 -10.04 16.43
N TYR A 100 4.88 -9.25 15.93
CA TYR A 100 5.44 -9.46 14.59
C TYR A 100 6.29 -10.73 14.44
N ALA A 101 6.68 -11.35 15.56
CA ALA A 101 7.36 -12.65 15.55
C ALA A 101 6.39 -13.80 15.26
N GLU A 102 5.10 -13.62 15.57
CA GLU A 102 4.03 -14.55 15.20
C GLU A 102 3.66 -14.39 13.73
N ARG A 103 3.31 -15.50 13.08
CA ARG A 103 2.86 -15.51 11.69
C ARG A 103 1.40 -15.90 11.61
N SER A 104 0.66 -15.25 10.72
CA SER A 104 -0.64 -15.75 10.28
C SER A 104 -0.42 -16.73 9.13
N ASP A 105 -0.08 -17.98 9.45
CA ASP A 105 0.18 -19.05 8.48
C ASP A 105 -0.99 -20.04 8.34
N GLY A 106 -2.14 -19.69 8.91
CA GLY A 106 -3.38 -20.43 8.74
C GLY A 106 -3.82 -20.48 7.28
N ARG A 107 -4.65 -21.48 6.96
CA ARG A 107 -5.17 -21.69 5.61
C ARG A 107 -5.89 -20.45 5.07
N GLU A 108 -6.75 -19.84 5.87
CA GLU A 108 -7.53 -18.66 5.49
C GLU A 108 -6.66 -17.42 5.25
N ALA A 109 -5.60 -17.25 6.04
CA ALA A 109 -4.60 -16.20 5.80
C ALA A 109 -3.85 -16.44 4.49
N THR A 110 -3.44 -17.69 4.25
CA THR A 110 -2.78 -18.09 2.99
C THR A 110 -3.70 -17.89 1.78
N GLN A 111 -5.00 -18.17 1.92
CA GLN A 111 -5.99 -17.89 0.88
C GLN A 111 -6.12 -16.38 0.63
N ALA A 112 -6.13 -15.56 1.68
CA ALA A 112 -6.16 -14.11 1.52
C ALA A 112 -4.91 -13.59 0.80
N THR A 113 -3.73 -14.12 1.11
CA THR A 113 -2.47 -13.86 0.38
C THR A 113 -2.60 -14.22 -1.10
N ALA A 114 -3.16 -15.39 -1.42
CA ALA A 114 -3.38 -15.80 -2.81
C ALA A 114 -4.33 -14.85 -3.55
N VAL A 115 -5.43 -14.44 -2.92
CA VAL A 115 -6.38 -13.47 -3.50
C VAL A 115 -5.71 -12.10 -3.72
N LEU A 116 -4.92 -11.63 -2.75
CA LEU A 116 -4.21 -10.36 -2.83
C LEU A 116 -3.22 -10.35 -4.00
N LEU A 117 -2.40 -11.39 -4.13
CA LEU A 117 -1.42 -11.53 -5.22
C LEU A 117 -2.11 -11.77 -6.58
N LEU A 118 -3.18 -12.58 -6.59
CA LEU A 118 -4.31 -12.59 -7.53
C LEU A 118 -4.51 -11.25 -8.26
N ILE A 119 -4.99 -10.32 -7.45
CA ILE A 119 -5.43 -9.00 -7.89
C ILE A 119 -4.21 -8.12 -8.21
N GLY A 120 -3.16 -8.20 -7.40
CA GLY A 120 -1.93 -7.40 -7.54
C GLY A 120 -1.21 -7.64 -8.86
N SER A 121 -1.18 -8.88 -9.35
CA SER A 121 -0.60 -9.21 -10.66
C SER A 121 -1.29 -8.53 -11.86
N LEU A 122 -2.49 -7.97 -11.70
CA LEU A 122 -3.14 -7.14 -12.73
C LEU A 122 -2.70 -5.67 -12.68
N LEU A 123 -2.12 -5.24 -11.54
CA LEU A 123 -1.65 -3.88 -11.29
C LEU A 123 -0.16 -3.71 -11.57
N GLY A 124 0.65 -4.74 -11.34
CA GLY A 124 2.10 -4.71 -11.57
C GLY A 124 2.80 -5.93 -10.96
N ASP A 125 4.08 -5.75 -10.66
CA ASP A 125 4.92 -6.78 -10.06
C ASP A 125 5.01 -6.57 -8.54
N PRO A 126 4.59 -7.56 -7.72
CA PRO A 126 4.81 -7.51 -6.28
C PRO A 126 6.31 -7.47 -5.95
N PHE A 127 6.71 -6.62 -5.01
CA PHE A 127 8.08 -6.56 -4.50
C PHE A 127 8.08 -6.26 -3.00
N SER A 128 9.24 -6.43 -2.36
CA SER A 128 9.44 -6.16 -0.93
C SER A 128 10.80 -5.51 -0.67
N TYR A 129 10.99 -5.01 0.54
CA TYR A 129 12.27 -4.48 1.00
C TYR A 129 12.91 -5.45 1.98
N LEU A 130 14.16 -5.84 1.71
CA LEU A 130 14.94 -6.63 2.67
C LEU A 130 15.15 -5.90 4.02
N SER A 131 15.03 -4.57 4.03
CA SER A 131 15.11 -3.74 5.23
C SER A 131 13.84 -3.77 6.09
N GLN A 132 12.77 -4.45 5.67
CA GLN A 132 11.48 -4.44 6.35
C GLN A 132 10.95 -5.86 6.49
N SER A 133 10.64 -6.30 7.71
CA SER A 133 9.98 -7.58 7.98
C SER A 133 10.67 -8.80 7.33
N LYS A 134 12.01 -8.80 7.27
CA LYS A 134 12.83 -9.83 6.58
C LYS A 134 12.52 -9.99 5.08
N GLY A 135 12.09 -8.94 4.40
CA GLY A 135 11.76 -8.99 2.97
C GLY A 135 10.49 -9.77 2.66
N ARG A 136 9.59 -9.95 3.63
CA ARG A 136 8.26 -10.52 3.39
C ARG A 136 7.52 -9.70 2.34
N LEU A 137 6.88 -10.41 1.41
CA LEU A 137 6.13 -9.80 0.30
C LEU A 137 4.75 -9.30 0.73
N VAL A 138 4.06 -10.10 1.54
CA VAL A 138 2.78 -9.73 2.13
C VAL A 138 3.02 -9.45 3.60
N LEU A 139 2.66 -8.24 4.01
CA LEU A 139 2.83 -7.74 5.37
C LEU A 139 1.49 -7.78 6.11
N ASP A 140 1.57 -8.05 7.40
CA ASP A 140 0.40 -8.03 8.28
C ASP A 140 0.30 -6.68 9.00
N VAL A 141 -0.91 -6.13 9.05
CA VAL A 141 -1.23 -4.87 9.75
C VAL A 141 -2.21 -5.18 10.88
N PHE A 142 -1.73 -5.11 12.11
CA PHE A 142 -2.50 -5.33 13.32
C PHE A 142 -1.85 -4.61 14.52
N PRO A 143 -2.63 -4.27 15.56
CA PRO A 143 -2.08 -3.61 16.74
C PRO A 143 -1.07 -4.49 17.48
N VAL A 144 0.08 -3.94 17.83
CA VAL A 144 1.12 -4.62 18.63
C VAL A 144 1.28 -3.91 19.96
N ALA A 145 1.30 -4.68 21.05
CA ALA A 145 1.48 -4.12 22.40
C ALA A 145 2.84 -3.41 22.51
N GLY A 146 2.84 -2.19 23.05
CA GLY A 146 3.99 -1.32 23.12
C GLY A 146 4.16 -0.35 21.94
N HIS A 147 3.40 -0.53 20.84
CA HIS A 147 3.44 0.36 19.67
C HIS A 147 2.27 1.35 19.65
N GLU A 148 1.49 1.46 20.73
CA GLU A 148 0.18 2.13 20.71
C GLU A 148 0.25 3.58 20.25
N TRP A 149 1.37 4.26 20.48
CA TRP A 149 1.59 5.68 20.21
C TRP A 149 2.57 5.95 19.05
N ASP A 150 3.04 4.91 18.37
CA ASP A 150 4.02 5.03 17.29
C ASP A 150 3.37 5.48 15.98
N GLN A 151 4.15 6.03 15.05
CA GLN A 151 3.69 6.29 13.67
C GLN A 151 3.98 5.09 12.77
N LEU A 152 3.37 3.95 13.12
CA LEU A 152 3.52 2.66 12.44
C LEU A 152 2.15 2.02 12.18
N GLY A 153 2.09 1.08 11.23
CA GLY A 153 0.88 0.28 10.97
C GLY A 153 0.41 -0.59 12.16
N SER A 154 1.25 -0.76 13.19
CA SER A 154 0.91 -1.46 14.43
C SER A 154 0.38 -0.56 15.56
N SER A 155 0.28 0.74 15.31
CA SER A 155 -0.28 1.70 16.28
C SER A 155 -1.77 1.51 16.49
N SER A 156 -2.29 2.06 17.59
CA SER A 156 -3.71 1.90 17.95
C SER A 156 -4.31 3.02 18.80
N ALA A 157 -3.52 3.64 19.69
CA ALA A 157 -3.99 4.73 20.55
C ALA A 157 -3.74 6.12 19.95
N THR A 158 -2.88 6.22 18.94
CA THR A 158 -2.69 7.42 18.13
C THR A 158 -3.28 7.25 16.73
N LYS A 159 -3.59 8.38 16.10
CA LYS A 159 -3.89 8.41 14.68
C LYS A 159 -2.57 8.16 13.93
N LEU A 160 -2.58 7.22 12.99
CA LEU A 160 -1.51 7.12 12.00
C LEU A 160 -1.67 8.28 11.02
N GLU A 161 -0.68 9.16 10.96
CA GLU A 161 -0.73 10.28 10.04
C GLU A 161 -0.69 9.80 8.59
N TRP A 162 -1.40 10.53 7.73
CA TRP A 162 -1.47 10.20 6.31
C TRP A 162 -0.08 10.36 5.68
N HIS A 163 0.24 9.47 4.74
CA HIS A 163 1.51 9.48 4.03
C HIS A 163 1.38 8.72 2.71
N ASN A 164 2.34 8.92 1.81
CA ASN A 164 2.60 7.95 0.75
C ASN A 164 3.52 6.85 1.31
N GLU A 165 3.19 5.59 1.05
CA GLU A 165 4.00 4.45 1.46
C GLU A 165 5.45 4.62 0.98
N ASP A 166 6.41 4.43 1.90
CA ASP A 166 7.85 4.61 1.68
C ASP A 166 8.20 5.88 0.91
N ALA A 167 7.57 7.01 1.26
CA ALA A 167 7.75 8.27 0.53
C ALA A 167 9.22 8.67 0.42
N PHE A 168 10.11 8.26 1.32
CA PHE A 168 11.55 8.52 1.23
C PHE A 168 12.27 7.72 0.12
N HIS A 169 11.73 6.59 -0.31
CA HIS A 169 12.41 5.66 -1.23
C HIS A 169 12.15 6.01 -2.70
N PRO A 170 13.19 6.05 -3.57
CA PRO A 170 13.00 6.34 -5.00
C PRO A 170 12.26 5.22 -5.74
N MET A 171 12.38 3.97 -5.28
CA MET A 171 11.65 2.80 -5.80
C MET A 171 10.50 2.42 -4.88
N ARG A 172 9.74 3.41 -4.41
CA ARG A 172 8.51 3.18 -3.64
C ARG A 172 7.43 2.54 -4.49
N ALA A 173 6.44 1.93 -3.84
CA ALA A 173 5.34 1.29 -4.55
C ALA A 173 4.50 2.29 -5.34
N ASP A 174 4.09 1.92 -6.55
CA ASP A 174 3.06 2.64 -7.32
C ASP A 174 1.67 2.42 -6.72
N TRP A 175 1.44 1.22 -6.17
CA TRP A 175 0.19 0.80 -5.56
C TRP A 175 0.43 0.14 -4.22
N ILE A 176 -0.30 0.56 -3.19
CA ILE A 176 -0.47 -0.22 -1.97
C ILE A 176 -1.81 -0.95 -2.02
N MET A 177 -1.82 -2.20 -1.57
CA MET A 177 -3.03 -3.02 -1.51
C MET A 177 -3.26 -3.49 -0.08
N LEU A 178 -4.44 -3.18 0.45
CA LEU A 178 -4.85 -3.59 1.80
C LEU A 178 -6.05 -4.52 1.68
N PHE A 179 -5.90 -5.75 2.19
CA PHE A 179 -7.00 -6.71 2.31
C PHE A 179 -7.42 -6.84 3.77
N CYS A 180 -8.53 -6.18 4.13
CA CYS A 180 -9.11 -6.27 5.45
C CYS A 180 -9.60 -7.70 5.75
N LEU A 181 -8.88 -8.39 6.65
CA LEU A 181 -9.29 -9.71 7.16
C LEU A 181 -10.32 -9.59 8.30
N ARG A 182 -10.19 -8.57 9.15
CA ARG A 182 -11.08 -8.31 10.29
C ARG A 182 -11.06 -6.84 10.69
N ASN A 183 -12.23 -6.24 10.88
CA ASN A 183 -12.39 -4.87 11.39
C ASN A 183 -13.75 -4.71 12.10
N ARG A 184 -13.84 -5.21 13.34
CA ARG A 184 -15.12 -5.31 14.07
C ARG A 184 -15.66 -3.96 14.52
N ASP A 185 -14.77 -3.00 14.73
CA ASP A 185 -15.11 -1.66 15.22
C ASP A 185 -15.29 -0.64 14.08
N GLY A 186 -15.11 -1.07 12.83
CA GLY A 186 -15.27 -0.20 11.66
C GLY A 186 -14.25 0.94 11.60
N VAL A 187 -13.02 0.70 12.07
CA VAL A 187 -11.92 1.68 12.03
C VAL A 187 -11.64 2.04 10.57
N ALA A 188 -11.65 3.34 10.26
CA ALA A 188 -11.52 3.83 8.90
C ALA A 188 -10.05 3.91 8.45
N THR A 189 -9.79 3.54 7.21
CA THR A 189 -8.60 3.98 6.48
C THR A 189 -8.92 5.30 5.78
N THR A 190 -8.10 6.33 6.01
CA THR A 190 -8.26 7.64 5.39
C THR A 190 -7.38 7.75 4.15
N PHE A 191 -7.84 8.44 3.11
CA PHE A 191 -7.05 8.80 1.95
C PHE A 191 -7.55 10.12 1.37
N ALA A 192 -6.67 10.81 0.65
CA ALA A 192 -6.98 12.04 -0.07
C ALA A 192 -6.30 12.02 -1.44
N PRO A 193 -7.04 12.08 -2.56
CA PRO A 193 -6.44 12.29 -3.87
C PRO A 193 -5.84 13.69 -3.95
N ILE A 194 -4.59 13.82 -4.40
CA ILE A 194 -3.96 15.14 -4.61
C ILE A 194 -4.75 16.01 -5.59
N GLN A 195 -5.51 15.39 -6.49
CA GLN A 195 -6.38 16.08 -7.46
C GLN A 195 -7.54 16.84 -6.80
N ASP A 196 -7.91 16.51 -5.56
CA ASP A 196 -8.95 17.19 -4.80
C ASP A 196 -8.40 18.35 -3.94
N VAL A 197 -7.08 18.45 -3.80
CA VAL A 197 -6.39 19.47 -2.99
C VAL A 197 -6.23 20.76 -3.78
N ARG A 198 -6.73 21.87 -3.23
CA ARG A 198 -6.63 23.19 -3.86
C ARG A 198 -5.42 23.96 -3.35
N LEU A 199 -4.49 24.25 -4.26
CA LEU A 199 -3.28 25.02 -3.98
C LEU A 199 -3.20 26.21 -4.94
N ASP A 200 -2.67 27.34 -4.47
CA ASP A 200 -2.38 28.45 -5.36
C ASP A 200 -1.21 28.10 -6.30
N PRO A 201 -1.12 28.72 -7.49
CA PRO A 201 -0.08 28.39 -8.46
C PRO A 201 1.35 28.55 -7.94
N ALA A 202 1.62 29.57 -7.11
CA ALA A 202 2.98 29.81 -6.62
C ALA A 202 3.41 28.74 -5.61
N THR A 203 2.52 28.32 -4.71
CA THR A 203 2.76 27.15 -3.85
C THR A 203 2.99 25.91 -4.68
N ARG A 204 2.16 25.69 -5.70
CA ARG A 204 2.26 24.53 -6.57
C ARG A 204 3.62 24.48 -7.28
N ASP A 205 4.08 25.57 -7.86
CA ASP A 205 5.37 25.66 -8.56
C ASP A 205 6.52 25.24 -7.63
N VAL A 206 6.52 25.73 -6.38
CA VAL A 206 7.53 25.35 -5.37
C VAL A 206 7.47 23.86 -5.04
N LEU A 207 6.28 23.26 -4.98
CA LEU A 207 6.12 21.82 -4.69
C LEU A 207 6.67 20.93 -5.81
N PHE A 208 6.84 21.43 -7.03
CA PHE A 208 7.49 20.73 -8.15
C PHE A 208 9.02 20.82 -8.16
N GLU A 209 9.61 21.63 -7.26
CA GLU A 209 11.07 21.81 -7.17
C GLU A 209 11.71 20.84 -6.18
N ASP A 210 12.95 20.42 -6.43
CA ASP A 210 13.75 19.56 -5.55
C ASP A 210 14.21 20.30 -4.29
N ARG A 211 13.27 20.57 -3.37
CA ARG A 211 13.51 21.41 -2.17
C ARG A 211 13.16 20.73 -0.86
N PHE A 212 12.46 19.61 -0.89
CA PHE A 212 11.96 18.92 0.29
C PHE A 212 12.83 17.73 0.66
N VAL A 213 12.77 17.32 1.92
CA VAL A 213 13.50 16.16 2.45
C VAL A 213 12.50 15.24 3.13
N ILE A 214 12.52 13.97 2.76
CA ILE A 214 11.72 12.90 3.37
C ILE A 214 12.70 11.87 3.91
N LEU A 215 12.62 11.60 5.20
CA LEU A 215 13.48 10.64 5.89
C LEU A 215 12.83 9.24 5.90
N PRO A 216 13.62 8.16 5.97
CA PRO A 216 13.10 6.83 6.23
C PRO A 216 12.35 6.77 7.56
N ASP A 217 11.23 6.05 7.60
CA ASP A 217 10.55 5.72 8.84
C ASP A 217 11.29 4.62 9.61
N GLU A 218 10.87 4.41 10.86
CA GLU A 218 11.55 3.48 11.77
C GLU A 218 11.48 2.01 11.31
N SER A 219 10.47 1.63 10.52
CA SER A 219 10.26 0.24 10.10
C SER A 219 11.35 -0.27 9.15
N HIS A 220 12.12 0.63 8.53
CA HIS A 220 13.27 0.30 7.68
C HIS A 220 14.60 0.26 8.45
N THR A 221 14.60 0.58 9.74
CA THR A 221 15.84 0.62 10.53
C THR A 221 16.25 -0.78 10.99
N ALA A 222 17.57 -1.00 11.07
CA ALA A 222 18.11 -2.26 11.59
C ALA A 222 17.73 -2.50 13.05
N ALA A 223 17.63 -1.42 13.86
CA ALA A 223 17.25 -1.51 15.27
C ALA A 223 15.80 -2.01 15.44
N PHE A 224 14.86 -1.43 14.69
CA PHE A 224 13.46 -1.86 14.72
C PHE A 224 13.30 -3.32 14.28
N ASN A 225 13.92 -3.71 13.16
CA ASN A 225 13.82 -5.07 12.65
C ASN A 225 14.49 -6.07 13.60
N ALA A 226 15.64 -5.74 14.20
CA ALA A 226 16.29 -6.59 15.19
C ALA A 226 15.41 -6.80 16.44
N GLY A 227 14.65 -5.79 16.84
CA GLY A 227 13.72 -5.84 17.98
C GLY A 227 12.39 -6.55 17.71
N THR A 228 12.02 -6.77 16.45
CA THR A 228 10.71 -7.31 16.05
C THR A 228 10.82 -8.66 15.33
N THR A 229 11.11 -8.66 14.04
CA THR A 229 11.18 -9.88 13.21
C THR A 229 12.54 -10.55 13.22
N GLY A 230 13.57 -9.86 13.70
CA GLY A 230 14.99 -10.17 13.52
C GLY A 230 15.55 -9.68 12.19
N VAL A 231 16.87 -9.75 12.04
CA VAL A 231 17.62 -9.42 10.81
C VAL A 231 18.40 -10.66 10.37
N ASP A 232 18.32 -11.01 9.09
CA ASP A 232 19.04 -12.17 8.55
C ASP A 232 20.50 -11.84 8.20
N ASP A 233 21.38 -12.82 8.39
CA ASP A 233 22.80 -12.70 8.07
C ASP A 233 23.05 -12.93 6.57
N GLY A 234 22.98 -11.86 5.78
CA GLY A 234 23.24 -11.91 4.33
C GLY A 234 23.85 -10.63 3.78
N ASP A 235 24.72 -10.75 2.77
CA ASP A 235 25.33 -9.58 2.13
C ASP A 235 24.28 -8.64 1.52
N ALA A 236 23.22 -9.18 0.93
CA ALA A 236 22.13 -8.39 0.37
C ALA A 236 21.36 -7.62 1.45
N VAL A 237 21.07 -8.27 2.58
CA VAL A 237 20.38 -7.66 3.73
C VAL A 237 21.24 -6.53 4.32
N ARG A 238 22.54 -6.77 4.51
CA ARG A 238 23.48 -5.73 4.98
C ARG A 238 23.52 -4.53 4.04
N ARG A 239 23.56 -4.76 2.71
CA ARG A 239 23.52 -3.67 1.73
C ARG A 239 22.21 -2.89 1.79
N ALA A 240 21.07 -3.56 1.94
CA ALA A 240 19.78 -2.90 2.05
C ALA A 240 19.73 -1.95 3.26
N PHE A 241 20.10 -2.42 4.46
CA PHE A 241 20.15 -1.55 5.65
C PHE A 241 21.19 -0.44 5.54
N ALA A 242 22.35 -0.68 4.91
CA ALA A 242 23.35 0.36 4.67
C ALA A 242 22.82 1.47 3.76
N GLN A 243 22.06 1.11 2.72
CA GLN A 243 21.41 2.07 1.83
C GLN A 243 20.37 2.92 2.56
N ILE A 244 19.56 2.32 3.44
CA ILE A 244 18.60 3.06 4.28
C ILE A 244 19.34 4.04 5.21
N ALA A 245 20.44 3.61 5.84
CA ALA A 245 21.25 4.46 6.71
C ALA A 245 21.90 5.63 5.94
N GLU A 246 22.30 5.42 4.69
CA GLU A 246 22.77 6.49 3.80
C GLU A 246 21.65 7.49 3.49
N MET A 247 20.44 7.01 3.14
CA MET A 247 19.28 7.88 2.91
C MET A 247 18.89 8.71 4.13
N SER A 248 19.10 8.17 5.34
CA SER A 248 18.87 8.90 6.59
C SER A 248 19.95 9.96 6.86
N SER A 249 21.23 9.66 6.57
CA SER A 249 22.35 10.56 6.89
C SER A 249 22.64 11.62 5.82
N ALA A 250 22.29 11.34 4.56
CA ALA A 250 22.45 12.23 3.42
C ALA A 250 21.21 12.18 2.51
N PRO A 251 20.03 12.60 3.02
CA PRO A 251 18.79 12.51 2.26
C PRO A 251 18.84 13.43 1.02
N PRO A 252 18.41 12.95 -0.15
CA PRO A 252 18.32 13.79 -1.33
C PRO A 252 17.21 14.83 -1.15
N ARG A 253 17.36 15.98 -1.82
CA ARG A 253 16.23 16.88 -2.04
C ARG A 253 15.29 16.26 -3.08
N THR A 254 13.99 16.30 -2.83
CA THR A 254 12.93 15.73 -3.68
C THR A 254 11.82 16.76 -3.86
N PRO A 255 11.06 16.70 -4.96
CA PRO A 255 9.83 17.45 -5.07
C PRO A 255 8.69 16.68 -4.40
N ILE A 256 7.63 17.40 -4.03
CA ILE A 256 6.38 16.82 -3.50
C ILE A 256 5.43 16.48 -4.64
N LEU A 257 5.38 17.34 -5.67
CA LEU A 257 4.58 17.14 -6.86
C LEU A 257 5.47 16.80 -8.05
N SER A 258 5.01 15.92 -8.92
CA SER A 258 5.73 15.53 -10.14
C SER A 258 4.78 15.09 -11.24
N GLY A 259 5.31 14.86 -12.45
CA GLY A 259 4.50 14.45 -13.59
C GLY A 259 3.75 15.61 -14.24
N ASP A 260 2.51 15.37 -14.63
CA ASP A 260 1.67 16.36 -15.34
C ASP A 260 1.17 17.45 -14.37
N PRO A 261 1.46 18.75 -14.62
CA PRO A 261 0.91 19.86 -13.85
C PRO A 261 -0.61 19.98 -13.89
N GLU A 262 -1.37 19.24 -14.68
CA GLU A 262 -2.84 19.22 -14.58
C GLU A 262 -3.35 18.03 -13.76
N ALA A 263 -2.52 17.00 -13.56
CA ALA A 263 -2.84 15.81 -12.78
C ALA A 263 -1.57 15.22 -12.14
N PRO A 264 -1.00 15.90 -11.13
CA PRO A 264 0.31 15.54 -10.61
C PRO A 264 0.27 14.24 -9.82
N TYR A 265 1.41 13.56 -9.76
CA TYR A 265 1.70 12.60 -8.72
C TYR A 265 2.14 13.34 -7.45
N VAL A 266 1.89 12.72 -6.29
CA VAL A 266 2.27 13.25 -4.98
C VAL A 266 3.24 12.31 -4.28
N ARG A 267 4.18 12.88 -3.54
CA ARG A 267 5.18 12.21 -2.71
C ARG A 267 5.37 12.99 -1.42
N ILE A 268 4.69 12.58 -0.35
CA ILE A 268 4.63 13.33 0.89
C ILE A 268 4.48 12.41 2.11
N ASP A 269 5.13 12.77 3.20
CA ASP A 269 5.03 12.10 4.49
C ASP A 269 5.29 13.13 5.61
N PRO A 270 4.24 13.73 6.18
CA PRO A 270 4.39 14.78 7.18
C PRO A 270 5.13 14.32 8.45
N ALA A 271 5.02 13.04 8.81
CA ALA A 271 5.64 12.50 10.02
C ALA A 271 7.17 12.43 9.89
N PHE A 272 7.67 12.17 8.68
CA PHE A 272 9.10 12.00 8.40
C PHE A 272 9.70 13.06 7.48
N MET A 273 8.98 14.16 7.23
CA MET A 273 9.49 15.30 6.48
C MET A 273 10.19 16.34 7.35
N GLN A 274 11.37 16.76 6.91
CA GLN A 274 12.15 17.80 7.59
C GLN A 274 11.45 19.17 7.49
N ARG A 275 11.37 19.90 8.62
CA ARG A 275 10.69 21.20 8.72
C ARG A 275 11.64 22.40 8.66
N ASP A 276 12.90 22.21 9.03
CA ASP A 276 13.94 23.23 9.09
C ASP A 276 14.86 23.12 7.86
N LEU A 277 14.28 23.37 6.68
CA LEU A 277 14.97 23.20 5.40
C LEU A 277 16.03 24.29 5.14
N GLY A 278 16.02 25.37 5.92
CA GLY A 278 16.81 26.58 5.66
C GLY A 278 16.24 27.38 4.48
N ASP A 279 14.98 27.13 4.15
CA ASP A 279 14.31 27.61 2.96
C ASP A 279 12.87 28.03 3.30
N PRO A 280 12.66 29.29 3.72
CA PRO A 280 11.35 29.74 4.18
C PRO A 280 10.23 29.66 3.14
N VAL A 281 10.57 29.62 1.84
CA VAL A 281 9.57 29.51 0.77
C VAL A 281 9.11 28.05 0.65
N ALA A 282 10.04 27.09 0.65
CA ALA A 282 9.70 25.67 0.66
C ALA A 282 8.96 25.27 1.94
N GLU A 283 9.40 25.75 3.10
CA GLU A 283 8.77 25.47 4.40
C GLU A 283 7.29 25.91 4.42
N ARG A 284 7.00 27.12 3.93
CA ARG A 284 5.60 27.60 3.81
C ARG A 284 4.78 26.80 2.79
N ALA A 285 5.38 26.40 1.67
CA ALA A 285 4.68 25.58 0.68
C ALA A 285 4.32 24.20 1.26
N LEU A 286 5.24 23.60 2.03
CA LEU A 286 5.04 22.35 2.75
C LEU A 286 3.93 22.47 3.81
N ASP A 287 3.95 23.52 4.63
CA ASP A 287 2.88 23.82 5.60
C ASP A 287 1.51 23.92 4.91
N THR A 288 1.47 24.61 3.77
CA THR A 288 0.25 24.88 3.01
C THR A 288 -0.35 23.59 2.47
N VAL A 289 0.45 22.72 1.83
CA VAL A 289 -0.05 21.45 1.30
C VAL A 289 -0.50 20.50 2.40
N ILE A 290 0.22 20.44 3.52
CA ILE A 290 -0.16 19.59 4.66
C ILE A 290 -1.48 20.05 5.28
N THR A 291 -1.69 21.36 5.38
CA THR A 291 -2.95 21.91 5.95
C THR A 291 -4.13 21.73 4.99
N ALA A 292 -3.86 21.67 3.68
CA ALA A 292 -4.90 21.54 2.65
C ALA A 292 -5.41 20.11 2.46
N ILE A 293 -4.68 19.09 2.95
CA ILE A 293 -5.04 17.66 2.94
C ILE A 293 -5.78 17.32 4.24
#